data_AF-A0A372NVL8-F1
#
_entry.id   AF-A0A372NVL8-F1
#
_cell.length_a   1.000
_cell.length_b   1.000
_cell.length_c   1.000
_cell.angle_alpha   90.00
_cell.angle_beta   90.00
_cell.angle_gamma   90.00
#
_symmetry.space_group_name_H-M   'P 1'
#
loop_
_entity.id
_entity.type
_entity.pdbx_description
1 polymer ?
#
loop_
_entity_poly.entity_id
_entity_poly.type
_entity_poly.pdbx_seq_one_letter_code
_entity_poly.pdbx_strand_id
1 'polypeptide(L)'
;MEFQLFDKQVYEQRRSVLKQKMSGKGIIVLMGNDESSMNYKDNTFPFRQDSSFLYYFGLDVAGLAAVMDTNTGEEVIFGNDLTIDDIIWTGTLPSVAEMAALAGVSQTKAYPQIADYIGKALSAGRAVNLLPPYRPENKVKLATWLQTDIAGLKNHVSVDLIKAVISQRVIKTALEVAEIEKAVNISIDMELAVIKYARPGIREYELVAKAHEVAIANDARLGYPAIITKHGQTLHTHYYGNILADGDMVLSDIGAENAMHYGGDLTRTFPVGKQFDTRQRELYDVVLNSMDHAISLLKPGTRYKDIHLQACQKLAEGLTAVGIMKGDTEEAVAAGAHTMFFQCGLGHMLGMDTHDMEDLGEQYVGYTDTLKKETEIFGLKSLRLGRELEAGYVLTVEPGIYIIPELIDRWEAEKKYNDFINYDVLNTYRDFGGIRIEDNFLITDNGSQLLGKYLPKTRQEIEALRS
;
A
#
# COMPACT_ATOMS: atom_id res chain seq x y z
N MET A 1 24.97 6.75 -13.54
CA MET A 1 23.80 6.63 -12.65
C MET A 1 24.25 7.02 -11.25
N GLU A 2 23.53 7.92 -10.59
CA GLU A 2 23.77 8.25 -9.18
C GLU A 2 22.73 7.46 -8.36
N PHE A 3 23.18 6.67 -7.40
CA PHE A 3 22.28 5.86 -6.57
C PHE A 3 21.75 6.71 -5.43
N GLN A 4 20.42 6.80 -5.31
CA GLN A 4 19.79 7.35 -4.12
C GLN A 4 19.75 6.26 -3.05
N LEU A 5 20.54 6.44 -2.00
CA LEU A 5 20.72 5.47 -0.91
C LEU A 5 20.75 6.22 0.41
N PHE A 6 20.33 5.55 1.48
CA PHE A 6 20.71 5.97 2.82
C PHE A 6 22.22 5.75 3.04
N ASP A 7 22.74 6.31 4.13
CA ASP A 7 24.10 6.00 4.57
C ASP A 7 24.28 4.49 4.75
N LYS A 8 25.45 3.96 4.34
CA LYS A 8 25.75 2.52 4.37
C LYS A 8 25.46 1.86 5.73
N GLN A 9 25.66 2.60 6.82
CA GLN A 9 25.45 2.13 8.20
C GLN A 9 23.98 1.77 8.48
N VAL A 10 23.04 2.39 7.78
CA VAL A 10 21.60 2.06 7.89
C VAL A 10 21.38 0.63 7.42
N TYR A 11 21.93 0.25 6.27
CA TYR A 11 21.78 -1.08 5.71
C TYR A 11 22.54 -2.13 6.51
N GLU A 12 23.77 -1.82 6.94
CA GLU A 12 24.57 -2.68 7.84
C GLU A 12 23.79 -2.98 9.15
N GLN A 13 23.19 -1.96 9.76
CA GLN A 13 22.41 -2.12 10.99
C GLN A 13 21.15 -2.96 10.76
N ARG A 14 20.39 -2.72 9.69
CA ARG A 14 19.20 -3.51 9.35
C ARG A 14 19.55 -5.00 9.16
N ARG A 15 20.61 -5.30 8.41
CA ARG A 15 21.07 -6.70 8.22
C ARG A 15 21.59 -7.30 9.52
N SER A 16 22.29 -6.54 10.35
CA SER A 16 22.76 -6.98 11.67
C SER A 16 21.60 -7.41 12.57
N VAL A 17 20.56 -6.57 12.68
CA VAL A 17 19.35 -6.87 13.48
C VAL A 17 18.60 -8.08 12.91
N LEU A 18 18.46 -8.18 11.59
CA LEU A 18 17.82 -9.34 10.96
C LEU A 18 18.57 -10.64 11.25
N LYS A 19 19.90 -10.65 11.08
CA LYS A 19 20.75 -11.81 11.38
C LYS A 19 20.67 -12.19 12.85
N GLN A 20 20.61 -11.21 13.77
CA GLN A 20 20.44 -11.47 15.20
C GLN A 20 19.10 -12.17 15.50
N LYS A 21 17.99 -11.69 14.92
CA LYS A 21 16.65 -12.30 15.09
C LYS A 21 16.57 -13.71 14.48
N MET A 22 17.35 -13.97 13.45
CA MET A 22 17.42 -15.26 12.76
C MET A 22 18.64 -16.10 13.16
N SER A 23 19.33 -15.73 14.25
CA SER A 23 20.61 -16.34 14.64
C SER A 23 20.51 -17.86 14.74
N GLY A 24 21.42 -18.54 14.06
CA GLY A 24 21.48 -20.00 14.05
C GLY A 24 20.49 -20.71 13.13
N LYS A 25 19.64 -19.98 12.39
CA LYS A 25 18.58 -20.56 11.54
C LYS A 25 19.01 -20.81 10.10
N GLY A 26 20.31 -20.95 9.82
CA GLY A 26 20.82 -21.25 8.48
C GLY A 26 21.05 -20.00 7.65
N ILE A 27 20.59 -20.00 6.40
CA ILE A 27 20.75 -18.87 5.48
C ILE A 27 19.42 -18.19 5.16
N ILE A 28 19.45 -16.89 4.94
CA ILE A 28 18.35 -16.09 4.43
C ILE A 28 18.67 -15.79 2.96
N VAL A 29 17.71 -16.01 2.06
CA VAL A 29 17.82 -15.63 0.65
C VAL A 29 16.81 -14.53 0.37
N LEU A 30 17.28 -13.37 -0.08
CA LEU A 30 16.47 -12.25 -0.51
C LEU A 30 16.63 -12.08 -2.02
N MET A 31 15.53 -12.16 -2.75
CA MET A 31 15.50 -12.01 -4.19
C MET A 31 15.35 -10.53 -4.54
N GLY A 32 16.19 -10.02 -5.43
CA GLY A 32 15.84 -8.85 -6.22
C GLY A 32 14.93 -9.24 -7.39
N ASN A 33 14.39 -8.24 -8.06
CA ASN A 33 13.60 -8.38 -9.28
C ASN A 33 14.50 -8.32 -10.51
N ASP A 34 14.04 -8.97 -11.58
CA ASP A 34 14.55 -8.73 -12.93
C ASP A 34 13.69 -7.66 -13.63
N GLU A 35 14.15 -7.25 -14.82
CA GLU A 35 13.33 -6.52 -15.78
C GLU A 35 12.09 -7.34 -16.20
N SER A 36 10.97 -6.65 -16.38
CA SER A 36 9.70 -7.29 -16.77
C SER A 36 9.30 -6.87 -18.17
N SER A 37 9.36 -7.80 -19.13
CA SER A 37 9.02 -7.53 -20.53
C SER A 37 7.52 -7.26 -20.72
N MET A 38 7.18 -6.23 -21.51
CA MET A 38 5.81 -5.88 -21.90
C MET A 38 5.24 -6.85 -22.94
N ASN A 39 5.95 -7.05 -24.04
CA ASN A 39 5.51 -7.87 -25.18
C ASN A 39 6.64 -8.62 -25.90
N TYR A 40 7.90 -8.25 -25.67
CA TYR A 40 9.11 -8.99 -26.05
C TYR A 40 10.27 -8.62 -25.13
N LYS A 41 11.33 -9.43 -25.12
CA LYS A 41 12.38 -9.44 -24.09
C LYS A 41 12.87 -8.04 -23.69
N ASP A 42 13.29 -7.24 -24.65
CA ASP A 42 14.00 -5.98 -24.40
C ASP A 42 13.08 -4.75 -24.31
N ASN A 43 11.75 -4.92 -24.42
CA ASN A 43 10.79 -3.84 -24.18
C ASN A 43 10.17 -4.02 -22.81
N THR A 44 10.72 -3.35 -21.80
CA THR A 44 10.41 -3.60 -20.38
C THR A 44 9.44 -2.58 -19.81
N PHE A 45 8.60 -3.01 -18.87
CA PHE A 45 7.91 -2.09 -17.97
C PHE A 45 8.93 -1.33 -17.12
N PRO A 46 8.57 -0.16 -16.57
CA PRO A 46 9.42 0.53 -15.61
C PRO A 46 9.88 -0.41 -14.49
N PHE A 47 11.19 -0.54 -14.31
CA PHE A 47 11.78 -1.41 -13.31
C PHE A 47 11.40 -0.94 -11.90
N ARG A 48 11.16 -1.90 -11.00
CA ARG A 48 10.91 -1.66 -9.57
C ARG A 48 11.47 -2.83 -8.78
N GLN A 49 12.41 -2.56 -7.88
CA GLN A 49 13.03 -3.58 -7.06
C GLN A 49 12.08 -4.17 -6.00
N ASP A 50 12.43 -5.36 -5.49
CA ASP A 50 11.78 -5.95 -4.32
C ASP A 50 11.97 -5.07 -3.06
N SER A 51 10.89 -4.81 -2.33
CA SER A 51 10.88 -3.89 -1.18
C SER A 51 11.73 -4.41 -0.03
N SER A 52 11.76 -5.73 0.18
CA SER A 52 12.60 -6.32 1.22
C SER A 52 14.07 -6.28 0.82
N PHE A 53 14.39 -6.53 -0.45
CA PHE A 53 15.75 -6.35 -0.98
C PHE A 53 16.21 -4.90 -0.83
N LEU A 54 15.40 -3.92 -1.24
CA LEU A 54 15.69 -2.49 -1.06
C LEU A 54 15.89 -2.12 0.40
N TYR A 55 15.04 -2.62 1.30
CA TYR A 55 15.16 -2.32 2.72
C TYR A 55 16.54 -2.73 3.30
N TYR A 56 17.06 -3.90 2.90
CA TYR A 56 18.32 -4.44 3.44
C TYR A 56 19.58 -4.08 2.64
N PHE A 57 19.45 -3.75 1.35
CA PHE A 57 20.60 -3.51 0.47
C PHE A 57 20.53 -2.19 -0.29
N GLY A 58 19.36 -1.57 -0.44
CA GLY A 58 19.18 -0.27 -1.09
C GLY A 58 19.38 -0.24 -2.61
N LEU A 59 19.94 -1.29 -3.22
CA LEU A 59 20.31 -1.28 -4.64
C LEU A 59 19.09 -1.48 -5.54
N ASP A 60 18.62 -0.41 -6.18
CA ASP A 60 17.55 -0.42 -7.19
C ASP A 60 18.11 -0.74 -8.59
N VAL A 61 18.65 -1.96 -8.75
CA VAL A 61 19.13 -2.48 -10.03
C VAL A 61 18.61 -3.89 -10.24
N ALA A 62 18.18 -4.18 -11.47
CA ALA A 62 17.65 -5.48 -11.85
C ALA A 62 18.72 -6.59 -11.76
N GLY A 63 18.27 -7.83 -11.56
CA GLY A 63 19.12 -9.01 -11.67
C GLY A 63 20.08 -9.19 -10.49
N LEU A 64 19.68 -8.75 -9.30
CA LEU A 64 20.41 -8.96 -8.05
C LEU A 64 19.70 -9.99 -7.16
N ALA A 65 20.48 -10.71 -6.36
CA ALA A 65 19.98 -11.51 -5.25
C ALA A 65 21.00 -11.46 -4.11
N ALA A 66 20.58 -11.72 -2.88
CA ALA A 66 21.49 -11.68 -1.75
C ALA A 66 21.27 -12.85 -0.80
N VAL A 67 22.35 -13.26 -0.15
CA VAL A 67 22.34 -14.25 0.91
C VAL A 67 22.95 -13.67 2.17
N MET A 68 22.28 -13.89 3.30
CA MET A 68 22.82 -13.64 4.63
C MET A 68 22.92 -14.96 5.39
N ASP A 69 24.13 -15.29 5.82
CA ASP A 69 24.38 -16.45 6.66
C ASP A 69 24.22 -16.08 8.14
N THR A 70 23.21 -16.64 8.78
CA THR A 70 22.87 -16.31 10.19
C THR A 70 23.72 -17.08 11.20
N ASN A 71 24.58 -17.99 10.75
CA ASN A 71 25.53 -18.72 11.60
C ASN A 71 26.92 -18.08 11.54
N THR A 72 27.37 -17.67 10.35
CA THR A 72 28.72 -17.11 10.14
C THR A 72 28.75 -15.59 10.11
N GLY A 73 27.61 -14.95 9.87
CA GLY A 73 27.49 -13.51 9.67
C GLY A 73 27.84 -13.05 8.26
N GLU A 74 28.20 -13.96 7.34
CA GLU A 74 28.53 -13.68 5.95
C GLU A 74 27.35 -13.04 5.20
N GLU A 75 27.65 -12.05 4.36
CA GLU A 75 26.69 -11.35 3.50
C GLU A 75 27.26 -11.37 2.09
N VAL A 76 26.50 -11.85 1.11
CA VAL A 76 26.94 -11.94 -0.28
C VAL A 76 25.85 -11.41 -1.20
N ILE A 77 26.21 -10.48 -2.07
CA ILE A 77 25.36 -10.05 -3.20
C ILE A 77 25.78 -10.82 -4.46
N PHE A 78 24.79 -11.34 -5.16
CA PHE A 78 24.92 -12.07 -6.41
C PHE A 78 24.39 -11.20 -7.54
N GLY A 79 25.22 -10.98 -8.56
CA GLY A 79 24.91 -10.15 -9.72
C GLY A 79 25.94 -10.35 -10.81
N ASN A 80 25.70 -9.83 -12.01
CA ASN A 80 26.69 -9.86 -13.10
C ASN A 80 27.09 -8.43 -13.44
N ASP A 81 28.40 -8.21 -13.62
CA ASP A 81 28.87 -6.96 -14.20
C ASP A 81 28.42 -6.85 -15.66
N LEU A 82 28.16 -5.63 -16.12
CA LEU A 82 27.75 -5.38 -17.49
C LEU A 82 28.84 -5.84 -18.47
N THR A 83 28.41 -6.49 -19.55
CA THR A 83 29.28 -6.77 -20.70
C THR A 83 29.49 -5.50 -21.54
N ILE A 84 30.45 -5.52 -22.46
CA ILE A 84 30.61 -4.41 -23.43
C ILE A 84 29.34 -4.20 -24.25
N ASP A 85 28.67 -5.28 -24.64
CA ASP A 85 27.40 -5.19 -25.35
C ASP A 85 26.37 -4.47 -24.49
N ASP A 86 26.20 -4.85 -23.22
CA ASP A 86 25.27 -4.17 -22.31
C ASP A 86 25.59 -2.68 -22.18
N ILE A 87 26.87 -2.32 -21.99
CA ILE A 87 27.32 -0.92 -21.86
C ILE A 87 26.98 -0.09 -23.12
N ILE A 88 27.06 -0.69 -24.31
CA ILE A 88 26.67 -0.01 -25.56
C ILE A 88 25.18 0.34 -25.57
N TRP A 89 24.34 -0.51 -24.98
CA TRP A 89 22.88 -0.34 -25.00
C TRP A 89 22.32 0.46 -23.81
N THR A 90 22.86 0.28 -22.61
CA THR A 90 22.29 0.81 -21.36
C THR A 90 23.19 1.86 -20.69
N GLY A 91 24.42 2.05 -21.19
CA GLY A 91 25.44 2.90 -20.60
C GLY A 91 26.23 2.20 -19.49
N THR A 92 27.19 2.92 -18.91
CA THR A 92 28.03 2.37 -17.84
C THR A 92 27.31 2.39 -16.49
N LEU A 93 27.33 1.27 -15.80
CA LEU A 93 26.98 1.15 -14.38
C LEU A 93 28.24 0.79 -13.57
N PRO A 94 28.29 1.16 -12.28
CA PRO A 94 29.30 0.61 -11.37
C PRO A 94 29.22 -0.92 -11.33
N SER A 95 30.35 -1.57 -11.10
CA SER A 95 30.41 -3.02 -10.90
C SER A 95 29.55 -3.45 -9.72
N VAL A 96 29.17 -4.73 -9.68
CA VAL A 96 28.44 -5.32 -8.57
C VAL A 96 29.20 -5.15 -7.25
N ALA A 97 30.53 -5.22 -7.29
CA ALA A 97 31.38 -4.99 -6.12
C ALA A 97 31.34 -3.53 -5.63
N GLU A 98 31.39 -2.55 -6.54
CA GLU A 98 31.26 -1.14 -6.19
C GLU A 98 29.88 -0.81 -5.61
N MET A 99 28.81 -1.33 -6.23
CA MET A 99 27.45 -1.18 -5.72
C MET A 99 27.28 -1.83 -4.35
N ALA A 100 27.77 -3.06 -4.16
CA ALA A 100 27.73 -3.75 -2.88
C ALA A 100 28.44 -2.97 -1.76
N ALA A 101 29.56 -2.30 -2.08
CA ALA A 101 30.29 -1.48 -1.13
C ALA A 101 29.48 -0.26 -0.65
N LEU A 102 28.62 0.32 -1.50
CA LEU A 102 27.69 1.40 -1.11
C LEU A 102 26.68 0.92 -0.06
N ALA A 103 26.26 -0.35 -0.15
CA ALA A 103 25.37 -1.00 0.81
C ALA A 103 26.08 -1.59 2.04
N GLY A 104 27.41 -1.45 2.15
CA GLY A 104 28.22 -2.03 3.22
C GLY A 104 28.46 -3.54 3.09
N VAL A 105 28.34 -4.11 1.89
CA VAL A 105 28.62 -5.53 1.62
C VAL A 105 29.96 -5.67 0.90
N SER A 106 30.87 -6.46 1.47
CA SER A 106 32.22 -6.64 0.92
C SER A 106 32.36 -7.85 -0.01
N GLN A 107 31.41 -8.78 -0.02
CA GLN A 107 31.47 -9.99 -0.83
C GLN A 107 30.43 -9.98 -1.93
N THR A 108 30.90 -10.24 -3.15
CA THR A 108 30.05 -10.40 -4.32
C THR A 108 30.41 -11.66 -5.10
N LYS A 109 29.44 -12.23 -5.80
CA LYS A 109 29.60 -13.40 -6.67
C LYS A 109 28.79 -13.21 -7.95
N ALA A 110 29.17 -13.92 -9.02
CA ALA A 110 28.38 -13.95 -10.23
C ALA A 110 26.99 -14.55 -9.96
N TYR A 111 25.96 -14.05 -10.63
CA TYR A 111 24.57 -14.43 -10.35
C TYR A 111 24.33 -15.96 -10.36
N PRO A 112 24.84 -16.74 -11.33
CA PRO A 112 24.62 -18.19 -11.36
C PRO A 112 25.18 -18.95 -10.14
N GLN A 113 26.17 -18.38 -9.44
CA GLN A 113 26.83 -19.04 -8.30
C GLN A 113 25.93 -19.13 -7.05
N ILE A 114 24.78 -18.46 -7.04
CA ILE A 114 23.80 -18.58 -5.94
C ILE A 114 23.23 -19.99 -5.84
N ALA A 115 23.05 -20.69 -6.96
CA ALA A 115 22.56 -22.07 -7.00
C ALA A 115 23.51 -23.01 -6.25
N ASP A 116 24.82 -22.87 -6.50
CA ASP A 116 25.85 -23.65 -5.80
C ASP A 116 25.93 -23.30 -4.31
N TYR A 117 25.74 -22.02 -3.96
CA TYR A 117 25.73 -21.57 -2.57
C TYR A 117 24.57 -22.21 -1.80
N ILE A 118 23.36 -22.13 -2.35
CA ILE A 118 22.15 -22.74 -1.76
C ILE A 118 22.31 -24.26 -1.70
N GLY A 119 22.77 -24.91 -2.78
CA GLY A 119 23.01 -26.35 -2.84
C GLY A 119 24.00 -26.86 -1.78
N LYS A 120 25.06 -26.09 -1.49
CA LYS A 120 25.99 -26.39 -0.38
C LYS A 120 25.32 -26.29 0.99
N ALA A 121 24.49 -25.27 1.20
CA ALA A 121 23.74 -25.14 2.45
C ALA A 121 22.78 -26.32 2.66
N LEU A 122 22.03 -26.71 1.62
CA LEU A 122 21.13 -27.87 1.67
C LEU A 122 21.89 -29.18 1.93
N SER A 123 23.02 -29.40 1.25
CA SER A 123 23.85 -30.60 1.43
C SER A 123 24.44 -30.72 2.84
N ALA A 124 24.67 -29.57 3.48
CA ALA A 124 25.12 -29.49 4.87
C ALA A 124 23.96 -29.57 5.89
N GLY A 125 22.72 -29.83 5.44
CA GLY A 125 21.53 -29.91 6.30
C GLY A 125 21.11 -28.57 6.90
N ARG A 126 21.57 -27.44 6.32
CA ARG A 126 21.26 -26.10 6.82
C ARG A 126 19.94 -25.62 6.21
N ALA A 127 19.14 -24.95 7.03
CA ALA A 127 17.89 -24.36 6.58
C ALA A 127 18.13 -23.20 5.60
N VAL A 128 17.27 -23.10 4.60
CA VAL A 128 17.19 -21.98 3.65
C VAL A 128 15.87 -21.29 3.87
N ASN A 129 15.91 -20.03 4.31
CA ASN A 129 14.74 -19.25 4.70
C ASN A 129 14.41 -18.24 3.60
N LEU A 130 13.16 -18.29 3.13
CA LEU A 130 12.61 -17.39 2.14
C LEU A 130 11.49 -16.54 2.74
N LEU A 131 11.34 -15.33 2.21
CA LEU A 131 10.06 -14.62 2.23
C LEU A 131 9.14 -15.21 1.13
N PRO A 132 7.80 -15.02 1.21
CA PRO A 132 6.90 -15.49 0.17
C PRO A 132 7.25 -14.86 -1.19
N PRO A 133 7.68 -15.63 -2.21
CA PRO A 133 7.98 -15.05 -3.51
C PRO A 133 6.68 -14.70 -4.24
N TYR A 134 6.57 -13.51 -4.82
CA TYR A 134 5.41 -13.11 -5.62
C TYR A 134 5.66 -13.20 -7.13
N ARG A 135 6.85 -12.82 -7.62
CA ARG A 135 7.25 -12.90 -9.04
C ARG A 135 7.37 -14.34 -9.55
N PRO A 136 6.69 -14.72 -10.65
CA PRO A 136 6.78 -16.06 -11.24
C PRO A 136 8.21 -16.50 -11.59
N GLU A 137 9.02 -15.61 -12.18
CA GLU A 137 10.41 -15.85 -12.55
C GLU A 137 11.29 -16.18 -11.33
N ASN A 138 11.08 -15.48 -10.21
CA ASN A 138 11.76 -15.77 -8.95
C ASN A 138 11.31 -17.11 -8.37
N LYS A 139 10.03 -17.47 -8.47
CA LYS A 139 9.55 -18.82 -8.09
C LYS A 139 10.26 -19.92 -8.88
N VAL A 140 10.42 -19.75 -10.20
CA VAL A 140 11.11 -20.74 -11.05
C VAL A 140 12.60 -20.86 -10.69
N LYS A 141 13.30 -19.73 -10.52
CA LYS A 141 14.70 -19.71 -10.08
C LYS A 141 14.88 -20.41 -8.73
N LEU A 142 14.08 -20.03 -7.73
CA LEU A 142 14.13 -20.59 -6.39
C LEU A 142 13.82 -22.09 -6.39
N ALA A 143 12.81 -22.54 -7.14
CA ALA A 143 12.46 -23.96 -7.22
C ALA A 143 13.64 -24.78 -7.77
N THR A 144 14.30 -24.25 -8.79
CA THR A 144 15.51 -24.86 -9.37
C THR A 144 16.66 -24.93 -8.35
N TRP A 145 16.97 -23.82 -7.66
CA TRP A 145 18.07 -23.77 -6.70
C TRP A 145 17.83 -24.61 -5.45
N LEU A 146 16.58 -24.72 -5.02
CA LEU A 146 16.15 -25.51 -3.88
C LEU A 146 15.89 -26.98 -4.21
N GLN A 147 16.04 -27.37 -5.49
CA GLN A 147 15.80 -28.74 -5.97
C GLN A 147 14.39 -29.23 -5.60
N THR A 148 13.40 -28.36 -5.77
CA THR A 148 12.00 -28.62 -5.44
C THR A 148 11.07 -28.10 -6.55
N ASP A 149 9.78 -28.41 -6.48
CA ASP A 149 8.80 -27.82 -7.39
C ASP A 149 8.25 -26.49 -6.84
N ILE A 150 7.47 -25.76 -7.65
CA ILE A 150 6.91 -24.46 -7.23
C ILE A 150 6.04 -24.61 -5.97
N ALA A 151 5.32 -25.72 -5.82
CA ALA A 151 4.47 -25.97 -4.65
C ALA A 151 5.30 -26.25 -3.38
N GLY A 152 6.49 -26.85 -3.53
CA GLY A 152 7.43 -27.17 -2.47
C GLY A 152 8.14 -25.95 -1.88
N LEU A 153 8.17 -24.81 -2.59
CA LEU A 153 8.71 -23.54 -2.09
C LEU A 153 8.09 -23.13 -0.74
N LYS A 154 6.82 -23.44 -0.51
CA LYS A 154 6.13 -23.15 0.76
C LYS A 154 6.83 -23.74 1.99
N ASN A 155 7.58 -24.83 1.82
CA ASN A 155 8.34 -25.47 2.89
C ASN A 155 9.60 -24.68 3.28
N HIS A 156 10.04 -23.75 2.43
CA HIS A 156 11.17 -22.85 2.67
C HIS A 156 10.74 -21.44 3.06
N VAL A 157 9.45 -21.11 2.90
CA VAL A 157 8.89 -19.85 3.40
C VAL A 157 8.91 -19.89 4.93
N SER A 158 9.71 -18.99 5.52
CA SER A 158 9.99 -18.99 6.95
C SER A 158 9.11 -17.98 7.67
N VAL A 159 8.19 -18.45 8.50
CA VAL A 159 7.35 -17.59 9.35
C VAL A 159 8.20 -16.75 10.31
N ASP A 160 9.32 -17.32 10.79
CA ASP A 160 10.26 -16.59 11.65
C ASP A 160 10.92 -15.43 10.89
N LEU A 161 11.32 -15.66 9.63
CA LEU A 161 11.87 -14.61 8.78
C LEU A 161 10.83 -13.51 8.50
N ILE A 162 9.60 -13.90 8.17
CA ILE A 162 8.47 -12.97 7.97
C ILE A 162 8.30 -12.09 9.20
N LYS A 163 8.16 -12.69 10.39
CA LYS A 163 8.01 -11.94 11.65
C LYS A 163 9.22 -11.05 11.95
N ALA A 164 10.44 -11.51 11.64
CA ALA A 164 11.67 -10.73 11.84
C ALA A 164 11.74 -9.50 10.93
N VAL A 165 11.37 -9.64 9.65
CA VAL A 165 11.31 -8.54 8.69
C VAL A 165 10.21 -7.54 9.06
N ILE A 166 9.01 -8.01 9.36
CA ILE A 166 7.88 -7.15 9.79
C ILE A 166 8.26 -6.36 11.03
N SER A 167 8.88 -7.00 12.04
CA SER A 167 9.25 -6.31 13.28
C SER A 167 10.24 -5.16 13.13
N GLN A 168 10.92 -5.06 11.98
CA GLN A 168 11.80 -3.94 11.64
C GLN A 168 11.08 -2.90 10.77
N ARG A 169 10.40 -3.34 9.71
CA ARG A 169 9.73 -2.44 8.74
C ARG A 169 8.46 -1.77 9.30
N VAL A 170 7.80 -2.38 10.28
CA VAL A 170 6.57 -1.83 10.86
C VAL A 170 6.81 -0.53 11.64
N ILE A 171 7.99 -0.37 12.26
CA ILE A 171 8.42 0.83 12.99
C ILE A 171 9.31 1.66 12.07
N LYS A 172 8.81 2.78 11.58
CA LYS A 172 9.54 3.65 10.66
C LYS A 172 10.58 4.45 11.43
N THR A 173 11.84 4.39 10.98
CA THR A 173 12.88 5.28 11.52
C THR A 173 12.68 6.71 11.02
N ALA A 174 13.32 7.69 11.67
CA ALA A 174 13.20 9.10 11.27
C ALA A 174 13.59 9.36 9.80
N LEU A 175 14.58 8.62 9.27
CA LEU A 175 14.97 8.71 7.86
C LEU A 175 13.86 8.23 6.92
N GLU A 176 13.14 7.17 7.32
CA GLU A 176 12.05 6.62 6.52
C GLU A 176 10.81 7.50 6.58
N VAL A 177 10.49 8.06 7.76
CA VAL A 177 9.41 9.04 7.91
C VAL A 177 9.67 10.24 6.99
N ALA A 178 10.92 10.72 6.88
CA ALA A 178 11.26 11.82 5.99
C ALA A 178 11.03 11.48 4.51
N GLU A 179 11.34 10.26 4.07
CA GLU A 179 11.07 9.81 2.69
C GLU A 179 9.57 9.61 2.42
N ILE A 180 8.84 9.03 3.36
CA ILE A 180 7.38 8.92 3.27
C ILE A 180 6.76 10.32 3.20
N GLU A 181 7.20 11.26 4.04
CA GLU A 181 6.67 12.62 4.04
C GLU A 181 6.94 13.34 2.69
N LYS A 182 8.08 13.10 2.05
CA LYS A 182 8.33 13.58 0.67
C LYS A 182 7.33 12.97 -0.31
N ALA A 183 7.11 11.65 -0.27
CA ALA A 183 6.17 10.96 -1.15
C ALA A 183 4.74 11.49 -0.95
N VAL A 184 4.29 11.63 0.30
CA VAL A 184 2.99 12.22 0.65
C VAL A 184 2.88 13.65 0.12
N ASN A 185 3.91 14.49 0.25
CA ASN A 185 3.90 15.84 -0.29
C ASN A 185 3.74 15.88 -1.82
N ILE A 186 4.34 14.93 -2.54
CA ILE A 186 4.15 14.77 -3.99
C ILE A 186 2.72 14.32 -4.30
N SER A 187 2.18 13.34 -3.56
CA SER A 187 0.77 12.90 -3.68
C SER A 187 -0.21 14.07 -3.47
N ILE A 188 0.06 14.96 -2.52
CA ILE A 188 -0.76 16.15 -2.28
C ILE A 188 -0.73 17.08 -3.50
N ASP A 189 0.44 17.29 -4.11
CA ASP A 189 0.53 18.10 -5.32
C ASP A 189 -0.20 17.45 -6.51
N MET A 190 -0.16 16.12 -6.60
CA MET A 190 -0.93 15.38 -7.60
C MET A 190 -2.43 15.60 -7.41
N GLU A 191 -2.93 15.45 -6.18
CA GLU A 191 -4.35 15.67 -5.86
C GLU A 191 -4.77 17.12 -6.13
N LEU A 192 -3.96 18.10 -5.74
CA LEU A 192 -4.25 19.50 -6.03
C LEU A 192 -4.28 19.78 -7.54
N ALA A 193 -3.42 19.15 -8.33
CA ALA A 193 -3.43 19.30 -9.78
C ALA A 193 -4.68 18.68 -10.41
N VAL A 194 -5.08 17.49 -9.96
CA VAL A 194 -6.30 16.79 -10.39
C VAL A 194 -7.54 17.60 -10.02
N ILE A 195 -7.67 17.99 -8.75
CA ILE A 195 -8.80 18.78 -8.23
C ILE A 195 -8.92 20.09 -8.98
N LYS A 196 -7.83 20.81 -9.29
CA LYS A 196 -7.91 22.10 -10.00
C LYS A 196 -8.19 21.95 -11.50
N TYR A 197 -7.73 20.85 -12.12
CA TYR A 197 -7.89 20.66 -13.57
C TYR A 197 -9.30 20.17 -13.96
N ALA A 198 -9.98 19.44 -13.07
CA ALA A 198 -11.30 18.89 -13.34
C ALA A 198 -12.30 19.97 -13.79
N ARG A 199 -13.16 19.65 -14.75
CA ARG A 199 -14.24 20.51 -15.24
C ARG A 199 -15.17 19.71 -16.13
N PRO A 200 -16.44 20.11 -16.31
CA PRO A 200 -17.33 19.44 -17.26
C PRO A 200 -16.73 19.39 -18.68
N GLY A 201 -16.94 18.28 -19.38
CA GLY A 201 -16.55 18.05 -20.76
C GLY A 201 -15.20 17.36 -20.98
N ILE A 202 -14.34 17.26 -19.96
CA ILE A 202 -13.08 16.49 -20.04
C ILE A 202 -13.33 15.02 -19.76
N ARG A 203 -12.32 14.18 -20.05
CA ARG A 203 -12.34 12.76 -19.69
C ARG A 203 -11.47 12.45 -18.47
N GLU A 204 -11.80 11.37 -17.77
CA GLU A 204 -11.05 10.91 -16.59
C GLU A 204 -9.55 10.71 -16.89
N TYR A 205 -9.18 10.21 -18.08
CA TYR A 205 -7.77 10.03 -18.44
C TYR A 205 -6.98 11.35 -18.47
N GLU A 206 -7.64 12.49 -18.69
CA GLU A 206 -6.98 13.79 -18.64
C GLU A 206 -6.60 14.17 -17.20
N LEU A 207 -7.37 13.70 -16.21
CA LEU A 207 -7.02 13.82 -14.79
C LEU A 207 -5.88 12.87 -14.43
N VAL A 208 -5.93 11.63 -14.90
CA VAL A 208 -4.82 10.67 -14.73
C VAL A 208 -3.51 11.24 -15.30
N ALA A 209 -3.56 11.89 -16.46
CA ALA A 209 -2.40 12.57 -17.04
C ALA A 209 -1.84 13.68 -16.14
N LYS A 210 -2.69 14.43 -15.42
CA LYS A 210 -2.25 15.48 -14.49
C LYS A 210 -1.55 14.91 -13.25
N ALA A 211 -2.06 13.81 -12.71
CA ALA A 211 -1.40 13.10 -11.61
C ALA A 211 0.00 12.61 -12.04
N HIS A 212 0.10 11.98 -13.22
CA HIS A 212 1.39 11.53 -13.77
C HIS A 212 2.37 12.66 -14.03
N GLU A 213 1.90 13.80 -14.57
CA GLU A 213 2.74 14.97 -14.84
C GLU A 213 3.45 15.44 -13.56
N VAL A 214 2.72 15.54 -12.44
CA VAL A 214 3.29 15.96 -11.16
C VAL A 214 4.27 14.92 -10.61
N ALA A 215 3.93 13.63 -10.65
CA ALA A 215 4.82 12.57 -10.17
C ALA A 215 6.17 12.58 -10.93
N ILE A 216 6.11 12.57 -12.26
CA ILE A 216 7.30 12.55 -13.13
C ILE A 216 8.15 13.81 -12.93
N ALA A 217 7.52 14.98 -12.76
CA ALA A 217 8.23 16.23 -12.52
C ALA A 217 9.02 16.25 -11.18
N ASN A 218 8.72 15.33 -10.26
CA ASN A 218 9.37 15.20 -8.96
C ASN A 218 10.27 13.94 -8.86
N ASP A 219 10.68 13.34 -9.99
CA ASP A 219 11.45 12.09 -10.01
C ASP A 219 10.74 10.96 -9.24
N ALA A 220 9.42 10.92 -9.35
CA ALA A 220 8.55 9.95 -8.72
C ALA A 220 7.66 9.26 -9.75
N ARG A 221 6.97 8.22 -9.30
CA ARG A 221 5.95 7.51 -10.08
C ARG A 221 4.68 7.34 -9.26
N LEU A 222 3.63 6.80 -9.87
CA LEU A 222 2.48 6.33 -9.07
C LEU A 222 2.88 5.05 -8.32
N GLY A 223 2.55 4.96 -7.04
CA GLY A 223 2.78 3.74 -6.24
C GLY A 223 1.84 2.59 -6.61
N TYR A 224 0.69 2.92 -7.21
CA TYR A 224 -0.32 1.98 -7.69
C TYR A 224 -1.08 2.60 -8.87
N PRO A 225 -1.83 1.80 -9.66
CA PRO A 225 -2.66 2.33 -10.73
C PRO A 225 -3.68 3.35 -10.19
N ALA A 226 -3.67 4.57 -10.72
CA ALA A 226 -4.55 5.65 -10.28
C ALA A 226 -6.03 5.23 -10.30
N ILE A 227 -6.78 5.58 -9.26
CA ILE A 227 -8.22 5.37 -9.21
C ILE A 227 -8.88 6.76 -9.28
N ILE A 228 -9.03 7.27 -10.51
CA ILE A 228 -9.69 8.56 -10.74
C ILE A 228 -10.93 8.31 -11.59
N THR A 229 -12.11 8.40 -10.97
CA THR A 229 -13.36 8.10 -11.67
C THR A 229 -14.57 8.83 -11.13
N LYS A 230 -15.55 9.08 -12.01
CA LYS A 230 -16.90 9.51 -11.62
C LYS A 230 -17.77 8.38 -11.04
N HIS A 231 -17.36 7.13 -11.23
CA HIS A 231 -18.04 5.96 -10.67
C HIS A 231 -17.43 5.59 -9.31
N GLY A 232 -17.56 6.49 -8.33
CA GLY A 232 -16.90 6.40 -7.03
C GLY A 232 -17.21 5.14 -6.20
N GLN A 233 -18.22 4.35 -6.57
CA GLN A 233 -18.49 3.04 -5.99
C GLN A 233 -17.53 1.93 -6.48
N THR A 234 -16.73 2.21 -7.51
CA THR A 234 -15.74 1.30 -8.09
C THR A 234 -14.40 1.48 -7.38
N LEU A 235 -14.02 0.52 -6.53
CA LEU A 235 -12.80 0.60 -5.73
C LEU A 235 -11.50 0.41 -6.54
N HIS A 236 -11.57 -0.25 -7.71
CA HIS A 236 -10.45 -0.40 -8.63
C HIS A 236 -10.93 -0.25 -10.08
N THR A 237 -10.47 0.78 -10.78
CA THR A 237 -10.79 1.02 -12.19
C THR A 237 -9.55 0.89 -13.06
N HIS A 238 -9.75 0.39 -14.29
CA HIS A 238 -8.73 0.37 -15.35
C HIS A 238 -9.20 1.13 -16.59
N TYR A 239 -10.37 1.75 -16.53
CA TYR A 239 -10.97 2.49 -17.64
C TYR A 239 -11.19 3.93 -17.21
N TYR A 240 -10.66 4.85 -18.03
CA TYR A 240 -10.68 6.29 -17.78
C TYR A 240 -11.31 7.07 -18.94
N GLY A 241 -12.13 6.39 -19.74
CA GLY A 241 -12.75 6.99 -20.93
C GLY A 241 -14.04 7.75 -20.63
N ASN A 242 -14.53 7.80 -19.38
CA ASN A 242 -15.79 8.48 -19.10
C ASN A 242 -15.63 10.01 -19.24
N ILE A 243 -16.68 10.65 -19.77
CA ILE A 243 -16.77 12.11 -19.85
C ILE A 243 -17.36 12.62 -18.54
N LEU A 244 -16.72 13.62 -17.95
CA LEU A 244 -17.18 14.29 -16.75
C LEU A 244 -18.26 15.33 -17.10
N ALA A 245 -19.36 15.33 -16.36
CA ALA A 245 -20.47 16.26 -16.51
C ALA A 245 -20.64 17.11 -15.25
N ASP A 246 -21.29 18.27 -15.40
CA ASP A 246 -21.70 19.05 -14.24
C ASP A 246 -22.69 18.24 -13.39
N GLY A 247 -22.53 18.30 -12.06
CA GLY A 247 -23.27 17.47 -11.11
C GLY A 247 -22.66 16.09 -10.83
N ASP A 248 -21.66 15.63 -11.59
CA ASP A 248 -20.90 14.44 -11.20
C ASP A 248 -19.99 14.73 -10.00
N MET A 249 -19.69 13.68 -9.22
CA MET A 249 -18.57 13.64 -8.29
C MET A 249 -17.42 12.86 -8.94
N VAL A 250 -16.18 13.19 -8.59
CA VAL A 250 -14.99 12.40 -8.92
C VAL A 250 -14.36 11.94 -7.62
N LEU A 251 -14.13 10.64 -7.50
CA LEU A 251 -13.23 10.06 -6.52
C LEU A 251 -11.86 9.95 -7.18
N SER A 252 -10.86 10.61 -6.59
CA SER A 252 -9.45 10.57 -6.97
C SER A 252 -8.70 9.92 -5.83
N ASP A 253 -8.18 8.73 -6.06
CA ASP A 253 -7.32 7.98 -5.16
C ASP A 253 -6.00 7.73 -5.89
N ILE A 254 -4.98 8.44 -5.43
CA ILE A 254 -3.65 8.50 -6.04
C ILE A 254 -2.54 8.70 -4.98
N GLY A 255 -1.44 8.01 -5.21
CA GLY A 255 -0.26 8.06 -4.35
C GLY A 255 1.03 8.02 -5.15
N ALA A 256 1.99 8.86 -4.78
CA ALA A 256 3.33 8.82 -5.33
C ALA A 256 4.18 7.75 -4.63
N GLU A 257 5.01 7.05 -5.39
CA GLU A 257 6.20 6.36 -4.89
C GLU A 257 7.42 7.20 -5.30
N ASN A 258 8.19 7.67 -4.32
CA ASN A 258 9.35 8.52 -4.57
C ASN A 258 10.56 7.70 -5.06
N ALA A 259 11.66 8.38 -5.42
CA ALA A 259 12.89 7.74 -5.91
C ALA A 259 13.58 6.80 -4.89
N MET A 260 13.28 6.91 -3.60
CA MET A 260 13.71 5.98 -2.55
C MET A 260 12.73 4.83 -2.32
N HIS A 261 11.67 4.73 -3.14
CA HIS A 261 10.58 3.77 -3.09
C HIS A 261 9.65 3.88 -1.89
N TYR A 262 9.60 5.02 -1.21
CA TYR A 262 8.61 5.26 -0.17
C TYR A 262 7.34 5.85 -0.78
N GLY A 263 6.19 5.40 -0.28
CA GLY A 263 4.86 5.73 -0.81
C GLY A 263 4.11 6.78 0.00
N GLY A 264 3.28 7.55 -0.67
CA GLY A 264 2.11 8.23 -0.11
C GLY A 264 0.83 7.58 -0.65
N ASP A 265 -0.29 7.79 0.03
CA ASP A 265 -1.59 7.22 -0.36
C ASP A 265 -2.71 8.17 0.05
N LEU A 266 -3.37 8.80 -0.91
CA LEU A 266 -4.34 9.84 -0.62
C LEU A 266 -5.55 9.68 -1.52
N THR A 267 -6.71 9.94 -0.93
CA THR A 267 -7.97 10.00 -1.64
C THR A 267 -8.68 11.32 -1.34
N ARG A 268 -9.14 11.99 -2.40
CA ARG A 268 -10.11 13.08 -2.34
C ARG A 268 -11.27 12.82 -3.27
N THR A 269 -12.47 13.06 -2.75
CA THR A 269 -13.69 13.11 -3.57
C THR A 269 -14.15 14.57 -3.69
N PHE A 270 -14.52 15.00 -4.89
CA PHE A 270 -14.89 16.40 -5.15
C PHE A 270 -15.89 16.51 -6.32
N PRO A 271 -16.71 17.58 -6.39
CA PRO A 271 -17.63 17.78 -7.50
C PRO A 271 -16.87 18.18 -8.78
N VAL A 272 -17.33 17.66 -9.91
CA VAL A 272 -16.88 18.12 -11.23
C VAL A 272 -17.30 19.56 -11.48
N GLY A 273 -18.46 19.97 -10.97
CA GLY A 273 -18.90 21.36 -10.93
C GLY A 273 -18.11 22.21 -9.94
N LYS A 274 -18.57 23.45 -9.70
CA LYS A 274 -17.94 24.36 -8.74
C LYS A 274 -18.33 24.09 -7.28
N GLN A 275 -19.49 23.47 -7.06
CA GLN A 275 -20.11 23.31 -5.75
C GLN A 275 -20.68 21.90 -5.60
N PHE A 276 -20.74 21.44 -4.36
CA PHE A 276 -21.44 20.22 -4.03
C PHE A 276 -22.95 20.48 -4.04
N ASP A 277 -23.73 19.57 -4.64
CA ASP A 277 -25.19 19.57 -4.48
C ASP A 277 -25.61 19.13 -3.07
N THR A 278 -26.90 19.25 -2.73
CA THR A 278 -27.40 18.90 -1.40
C THR A 278 -27.08 17.46 -0.99
N ARG A 279 -27.31 16.47 -1.87
CA ARG A 279 -27.06 15.04 -1.57
C ARG A 279 -25.57 14.79 -1.36
N GLN A 280 -24.74 15.40 -2.21
CA GLN A 280 -23.28 15.31 -2.14
C GLN A 280 -22.76 15.91 -0.84
N ARG A 281 -23.27 17.07 -0.42
CA ARG A 281 -22.88 17.74 0.83
C ARG A 281 -23.18 16.88 2.05
N GLU A 282 -24.39 16.36 2.11
CA GLU A 282 -24.85 15.54 3.25
C GLU A 282 -23.97 14.31 3.41
N LEU A 283 -23.76 13.51 2.36
CA LEU A 283 -22.94 12.29 2.45
C LEU A 283 -21.45 12.58 2.60
N TYR A 284 -20.94 13.68 2.03
CA TYR A 284 -19.55 14.10 2.24
C TYR A 284 -19.27 14.44 3.70
N ASP A 285 -20.17 15.18 4.35
CA ASP A 285 -20.02 15.51 5.78
C ASP A 285 -20.10 14.24 6.65
N VAL A 286 -20.87 13.22 6.28
CA VAL A 286 -20.87 11.94 6.99
C VAL A 286 -19.49 11.27 6.94
N VAL A 287 -18.87 11.18 5.76
CA VAL A 287 -17.54 10.57 5.62
C VAL A 287 -16.49 11.39 6.35
N LEU A 288 -16.49 12.72 6.20
CA LEU A 288 -15.53 13.61 6.86
C LEU A 288 -15.63 13.50 8.39
N ASN A 289 -16.84 13.49 8.94
CA ASN A 289 -17.03 13.32 10.39
C ASN A 289 -16.58 11.94 10.90
N SER A 290 -16.77 10.87 10.11
CA SER A 290 -16.24 9.53 10.43
C SER A 290 -14.71 9.53 10.43
N MET A 291 -14.09 10.19 9.45
CA MET A 291 -12.64 10.35 9.34
C MET A 291 -12.07 11.11 10.54
N ASP A 292 -12.60 12.29 10.85
CA ASP A 292 -12.14 13.11 11.98
C ASP A 292 -12.29 12.37 13.31
N HIS A 293 -13.38 11.60 13.47
CA HIS A 293 -13.56 10.75 14.63
C HIS A 293 -12.49 9.65 14.71
N ALA A 294 -12.24 8.92 13.63
CA ALA A 294 -11.20 7.89 13.57
C ALA A 294 -9.81 8.46 13.90
N ILE A 295 -9.46 9.62 13.33
CA ILE A 295 -8.20 10.32 13.57
C ILE A 295 -8.04 10.66 15.04
N SER A 296 -9.10 11.13 15.70
CA SER A 296 -9.07 11.50 17.12
C SER A 296 -8.74 10.33 18.07
N LEU A 297 -8.91 9.09 17.60
CA LEU A 297 -8.66 7.87 18.37
C LEU A 297 -7.25 7.30 18.14
N LEU A 298 -6.50 7.81 17.16
CA LEU A 298 -5.17 7.31 16.81
C LEU A 298 -4.16 7.65 17.92
N LYS A 299 -3.75 6.63 18.67
CA LYS A 299 -2.68 6.71 19.67
C LYS A 299 -2.13 5.32 19.99
N PRO A 300 -0.91 5.23 20.56
CA PRO A 300 -0.38 3.96 21.02
C PRO A 300 -1.30 3.21 21.99
N GLY A 301 -1.36 1.89 21.84
CA GLY A 301 -2.15 0.99 22.69
C GLY A 301 -3.62 0.87 22.31
N THR A 302 -4.14 1.68 21.38
CA THR A 302 -5.50 1.49 20.84
C THR A 302 -5.47 0.49 19.68
N ARG A 303 -6.39 -0.48 19.67
CA ARG A 303 -6.52 -1.44 18.56
C ARG A 303 -7.12 -0.75 17.36
N TYR A 304 -6.46 -0.87 16.20
CA TYR A 304 -6.98 -0.31 14.97
C TYR A 304 -8.34 -0.91 14.58
N LYS A 305 -8.59 -2.18 14.96
CA LYS A 305 -9.92 -2.80 14.80
C LYS A 305 -11.02 -2.05 15.55
N ASP A 306 -10.74 -1.57 16.76
CA ASP A 306 -11.72 -0.86 17.58
C ASP A 306 -11.95 0.55 17.03
N ILE A 307 -10.92 1.17 16.44
CA ILE A 307 -11.03 2.43 15.70
C ILE A 307 -11.89 2.25 14.45
N HIS A 308 -11.67 1.18 13.68
CA HIS A 308 -12.50 0.84 12.52
C HIS A 308 -13.97 0.70 12.89
N LEU A 309 -14.30 -0.05 13.94
CA LEU A 309 -15.69 -0.23 14.39
C LEU A 309 -16.33 1.10 14.85
N GLN A 310 -15.58 1.95 15.56
CA GLN A 310 -16.06 3.28 15.95
C GLN A 310 -16.27 4.21 14.75
N ALA A 311 -15.38 4.16 13.75
CA ALA A 311 -15.55 4.89 12.49
C ALA A 311 -16.81 4.43 11.74
N CYS A 312 -17.05 3.11 11.67
CA CYS A 312 -18.26 2.52 11.11
C CYS A 312 -19.52 2.97 11.86
N GLN A 313 -19.47 3.02 13.19
CA GLN A 313 -20.59 3.52 14.00
C GLN A 313 -20.85 4.99 13.73
N LYS A 314 -19.80 5.82 13.65
CA LYS A 314 -19.92 7.23 13.32
C LYS A 314 -20.52 7.47 11.94
N LEU A 315 -20.15 6.64 10.98
CA LEU A 315 -20.71 6.64 9.63
C LEU A 315 -22.19 6.23 9.64
N ALA A 316 -22.56 5.20 10.40
CA ALA A 316 -23.95 4.76 10.56
C ALA A 316 -24.84 5.83 11.24
N GLU A 317 -24.32 6.57 12.23
CA GLU A 317 -25.01 7.73 12.83
C GLU A 317 -25.33 8.80 11.78
N GLY A 318 -24.35 9.15 10.96
CA GLY A 318 -24.53 10.12 9.88
C GLY A 318 -25.54 9.65 8.83
N LEU A 319 -25.44 8.40 8.39
CA LEU A 319 -26.41 7.81 7.45
C LEU A 319 -27.82 7.70 8.03
N THR A 320 -27.95 7.55 9.35
CA THR A 320 -29.24 7.57 10.05
C THR A 320 -29.83 8.98 10.06
N ALA A 321 -29.00 10.02 10.26
CA ALA A 321 -29.44 11.41 10.17
C ALA A 321 -29.91 11.79 8.75
N VAL A 322 -29.29 11.24 7.71
CA VAL A 322 -29.73 11.38 6.30
C VAL A 322 -30.98 10.53 5.98
N GLY A 323 -31.30 9.55 6.81
CA GLY A 323 -32.47 8.67 6.68
C GLY A 323 -32.26 7.43 5.81
N ILE A 324 -31.03 7.16 5.36
CA ILE A 324 -30.64 5.96 4.62
C ILE A 324 -30.50 4.74 5.55
N MET A 325 -30.03 4.97 6.78
CA MET A 325 -30.05 3.99 7.86
C MET A 325 -31.10 4.35 8.91
N LYS A 326 -31.40 3.42 9.81
CA LYS A 326 -32.34 3.57 10.92
C LYS A 326 -32.01 2.60 12.06
N GLY A 327 -32.71 2.73 13.18
CA GLY A 327 -32.50 1.87 14.34
C GLY A 327 -31.27 2.27 15.16
N ASP A 328 -30.79 1.35 15.99
CA ASP A 328 -29.59 1.54 16.80
C ASP A 328 -28.32 1.31 15.97
N THR A 329 -27.39 2.26 16.02
CA THR A 329 -26.19 2.27 15.16
C THR A 329 -25.11 1.31 15.66
N GLU A 330 -25.03 1.06 16.97
CA GLU A 330 -24.11 0.09 17.55
C GLU A 330 -24.54 -1.33 17.17
N GLU A 331 -25.83 -1.64 17.31
CA GLU A 331 -26.41 -2.91 16.87
C GLU A 331 -26.24 -3.11 15.35
N ALA A 332 -26.45 -2.07 14.55
CA ALA A 332 -26.27 -2.12 13.10
C ALA A 332 -24.82 -2.47 12.72
N VAL A 333 -23.82 -1.89 13.40
CA VAL A 333 -22.41 -2.20 13.16
C VAL A 333 -22.07 -3.61 13.63
N ALA A 334 -22.51 -4.01 14.82
CA ALA A 334 -22.30 -5.35 15.35
C ALA A 334 -22.90 -6.44 14.44
N ALA A 335 -24.06 -6.17 13.84
CA ALA A 335 -24.71 -7.05 12.86
C ALA A 335 -24.03 -7.05 11.48
N GLY A 336 -23.18 -6.07 11.19
CA GLY A 336 -22.50 -5.90 9.90
C GLY A 336 -23.30 -5.09 8.85
N ALA A 337 -24.40 -4.44 9.23
CA ALA A 337 -25.26 -3.70 8.29
C ALA A 337 -24.55 -2.51 7.61
N HIS A 338 -23.60 -1.87 8.32
CA HIS A 338 -22.77 -0.79 7.78
C HIS A 338 -21.99 -1.19 6.50
N THR A 339 -21.74 -2.48 6.30
CA THR A 339 -20.99 -2.99 5.14
C THR A 339 -21.76 -2.91 3.82
N MET A 340 -23.04 -2.49 3.85
CA MET A 340 -23.75 -2.01 2.65
C MET A 340 -23.06 -0.77 2.05
N PHE A 341 -22.46 0.06 2.90
CA PHE A 341 -21.91 1.37 2.54
C PHE A 341 -20.39 1.41 2.66
N PHE A 342 -19.83 0.67 3.62
CA PHE A 342 -18.39 0.65 3.89
C PHE A 342 -17.88 -0.80 4.06
N GLN A 343 -17.52 -1.40 2.93
CA GLN A 343 -17.09 -2.82 2.82
C GLN A 343 -15.57 -3.03 2.86
N CYS A 344 -14.77 -1.96 2.90
CA CYS A 344 -13.32 -2.03 3.02
C CYS A 344 -12.85 -1.78 4.46
N GLY A 345 -11.57 -2.01 4.73
CA GLY A 345 -10.95 -1.64 6.00
C GLY A 345 -10.86 -0.12 6.16
N LEU A 346 -10.73 0.36 7.41
CA LEU A 346 -10.51 1.79 7.68
C LEU A 346 -9.14 2.29 7.18
N GLY A 347 -8.19 1.40 6.96
CA GLY A 347 -6.85 1.73 6.50
C GLY A 347 -5.88 0.59 6.67
N HIS A 348 -4.63 0.86 6.35
CA HIS A 348 -3.53 -0.11 6.36
C HIS A 348 -2.19 0.54 6.68
N MET A 349 -1.17 -0.29 6.88
CA MET A 349 0.22 0.18 7.00
C MET A 349 0.67 0.80 5.67
N LEU A 350 1.48 1.86 5.74
CA LEU A 350 2.09 2.53 4.60
C LEU A 350 3.62 2.62 4.82
N GLY A 351 4.40 2.47 3.75
CA GLY A 351 5.86 2.45 3.81
C GLY A 351 6.49 2.38 2.42
N MET A 352 7.29 1.33 2.16
CA MET A 352 7.88 1.12 0.83
C MET A 352 6.88 0.53 -0.18
N ASP A 353 5.78 -0.03 0.34
CA ASP A 353 4.62 -0.41 -0.45
C ASP A 353 3.42 0.39 0.06
N THR A 354 2.45 0.67 -0.82
CA THR A 354 1.18 1.33 -0.48
C THR A 354 0.44 0.55 0.61
N HIS A 355 0.16 -0.73 0.35
CA HIS A 355 -0.18 -1.69 1.40
C HIS A 355 1.12 -2.34 1.93
N ASP A 356 1.79 -1.65 2.86
CA ASP A 356 3.13 -2.01 3.33
C ASP A 356 3.19 -3.45 3.87
N MET A 357 4.09 -4.26 3.31
CA MET A 357 4.33 -5.66 3.67
C MET A 357 3.15 -6.63 3.44
N GLU A 358 2.12 -6.28 2.66
CA GLU A 358 0.96 -7.14 2.44
C GLU A 358 1.34 -8.53 1.91
N ASP A 359 2.37 -8.61 1.05
CA ASP A 359 2.93 -9.83 0.48
C ASP A 359 3.53 -10.79 1.52
N LEU A 360 3.91 -10.26 2.70
CA LEU A 360 4.39 -11.06 3.84
C LEU A 360 3.24 -11.71 4.62
N GLY A 361 1.99 -11.32 4.33
CA GLY A 361 0.76 -11.87 4.88
C GLY A 361 0.11 -10.97 5.93
N GLU A 362 -1.12 -10.56 5.65
CA GLU A 362 -1.89 -9.63 6.49
C GLU A 362 -2.01 -10.09 7.96
N GLN A 363 -2.13 -11.40 8.21
CA GLN A 363 -2.17 -11.97 9.56
C GLN A 363 -0.92 -11.65 10.39
N TYR A 364 0.25 -11.52 9.76
CA TYR A 364 1.50 -11.22 10.46
C TYR A 364 1.75 -9.71 10.57
N VAL A 365 1.31 -8.94 9.58
CA VAL A 365 1.50 -7.48 9.54
C VAL A 365 0.50 -6.80 10.46
N GLY A 366 -0.79 -6.96 10.16
CA GLY A 366 -1.85 -6.17 10.78
C GLY A 366 -2.45 -6.79 12.04
N TYR A 367 -2.03 -8.01 12.39
CA TYR A 367 -2.68 -8.81 13.43
C TYR A 367 -1.62 -9.48 14.34
N THR A 368 -2.07 -10.19 15.37
CA THR A 368 -1.17 -10.83 16.34
C THR A 368 -1.47 -12.33 16.43
N ASP A 369 -0.64 -13.08 17.16
CA ASP A 369 -0.89 -14.51 17.37
C ASP A 369 -2.22 -14.75 18.13
N THR A 370 -2.68 -13.79 18.93
CA THR A 370 -3.93 -13.85 19.72
C THR A 370 -5.11 -13.15 19.07
N LEU A 371 -4.88 -12.17 18.18
CA LEU A 371 -5.90 -11.50 17.39
C LEU A 371 -5.85 -12.03 15.96
N LYS A 372 -6.74 -12.96 15.61
CA LYS A 372 -6.77 -13.53 14.25
C LYS A 372 -7.46 -12.60 13.27
N LYS A 373 -6.92 -12.54 12.05
CA LYS A 373 -7.55 -11.86 10.92
C LYS A 373 -8.85 -12.56 10.56
N GLU A 374 -9.91 -11.78 10.43
CA GLU A 374 -11.18 -12.27 9.88
C GLU A 374 -11.00 -12.53 8.39
N THR A 375 -11.53 -13.64 7.88
CA THR A 375 -11.33 -14.08 6.48
C THR A 375 -12.62 -14.40 5.75
N GLU A 376 -13.72 -14.56 6.48
CA GLU A 376 -15.01 -15.02 5.95
C GLU A 376 -16.06 -13.90 5.97
N ILE A 377 -16.11 -13.11 7.04
CA ILE A 377 -17.15 -12.09 7.22
C ILE A 377 -16.95 -10.92 6.24
N PHE A 378 -17.96 -10.65 5.41
CA PHE A 378 -17.97 -9.53 4.47
C PHE A 378 -17.76 -8.19 5.21
N GLY A 379 -16.99 -7.28 4.61
CA GLY A 379 -16.49 -6.08 5.30
C GLY A 379 -15.24 -6.38 6.12
N LEU A 380 -15.40 -7.06 7.25
CA LEU A 380 -14.30 -7.29 8.21
C LEU A 380 -13.12 -8.08 7.63
N LYS A 381 -13.35 -8.97 6.65
CA LYS A 381 -12.27 -9.69 5.96
C LYS A 381 -11.33 -8.78 5.15
N SER A 382 -11.79 -7.58 4.81
CA SER A 382 -11.03 -6.55 4.10
C SER A 382 -10.29 -5.59 5.06
N LEU A 383 -10.45 -5.75 6.37
CA LEU A 383 -9.68 -4.99 7.34
C LEU A 383 -8.24 -5.52 7.36
N ARG A 384 -7.30 -4.65 6.98
CA ARG A 384 -5.87 -5.02 6.83
C ARG A 384 -5.10 -4.88 8.13
N LEU A 385 -5.49 -3.93 8.98
CA LEU A 385 -4.87 -3.62 10.26
C LEU A 385 -5.88 -3.80 11.39
N GLY A 386 -5.58 -4.63 12.39
CA GLY A 386 -6.44 -4.84 13.55
C GLY A 386 -5.71 -4.72 14.90
N ARG A 387 -4.38 -4.87 14.91
CA ARG A 387 -3.54 -4.85 16.10
C ARG A 387 -3.51 -3.48 16.78
N GLU A 388 -2.95 -3.48 17.99
CA GLU A 388 -2.66 -2.27 18.76
C GLU A 388 -1.62 -1.41 18.04
N LEU A 389 -1.88 -0.11 17.99
CA LEU A 389 -0.97 0.87 17.41
C LEU A 389 0.25 1.05 18.31
N GLU A 390 1.41 1.22 17.69
CA GLU A 390 2.68 1.51 18.35
C GLU A 390 3.31 2.76 17.74
N ALA A 391 4.09 3.49 18.53
CA ALA A 391 4.83 4.64 18.03
C ALA A 391 5.78 4.23 16.89
N GLY A 392 5.83 5.05 15.83
CA GLY A 392 6.57 4.77 14.61
C GLY A 392 5.78 4.02 13.54
N TYR A 393 4.55 3.57 13.81
CA TYR A 393 3.67 3.06 12.75
C TYR A 393 3.29 4.21 11.82
N VAL A 394 3.28 3.94 10.51
CA VAL A 394 2.70 4.83 9.51
C VAL A 394 1.54 4.10 8.84
N LEU A 395 0.38 4.74 8.78
CA LEU A 395 -0.87 4.15 8.31
C LEU A 395 -1.78 5.15 7.58
N THR A 396 -2.73 4.63 6.82
CA THR A 396 -3.81 5.39 6.18
C THR A 396 -5.06 5.43 7.07
N VAL A 397 -5.89 6.48 6.94
CA VAL A 397 -7.26 6.52 7.48
C VAL A 397 -8.19 6.96 6.35
N GLU A 398 -9.03 6.04 5.90
CA GLU A 398 -9.72 6.12 4.60
C GLU A 398 -11.20 5.68 4.65
N PRO A 399 -12.05 6.24 5.54
CA PRO A 399 -13.47 5.90 5.53
C PRO A 399 -14.13 6.30 4.20
N GLY A 400 -15.18 5.57 3.84
CA GLY A 400 -15.94 5.88 2.63
C GLY A 400 -17.36 5.37 2.66
N ILE A 401 -18.18 5.92 1.76
CA ILE A 401 -19.54 5.48 1.46
C ILE A 401 -19.58 5.11 -0.02
N TYR A 402 -19.97 3.89 -0.32
CA TYR A 402 -20.10 3.37 -1.69
C TYR A 402 -21.53 2.89 -1.90
N ILE A 403 -22.27 3.54 -2.80
CA ILE A 403 -23.62 3.13 -3.17
C ILE A 403 -23.50 2.21 -4.39
N ILE A 404 -23.55 0.90 -4.13
CA ILE A 404 -23.36 -0.15 -5.15
C ILE A 404 -24.74 -0.75 -5.51
N PRO A 405 -25.32 -0.40 -6.68
CA PRO A 405 -26.68 -0.84 -7.05
C PRO A 405 -26.88 -2.36 -6.99
N GLU A 406 -25.89 -3.13 -7.42
CA GLU A 406 -25.95 -4.60 -7.43
C GLU A 406 -25.99 -5.19 -6.01
N LEU A 407 -25.33 -4.54 -5.04
CA LEU A 407 -25.35 -4.94 -3.65
C LEU A 407 -26.70 -4.63 -3.00
N ILE A 408 -27.27 -3.45 -3.33
CA ILE A 408 -28.61 -3.04 -2.90
C ILE A 408 -29.64 -4.07 -3.39
N ASP A 409 -29.66 -4.37 -4.69
CA ASP A 409 -30.61 -5.32 -5.29
C ASP A 409 -30.57 -6.67 -4.59
N ARG A 410 -29.36 -7.19 -4.36
CA ARG A 410 -29.17 -8.48 -3.72
C ARG A 410 -29.69 -8.48 -2.28
N TRP A 411 -29.29 -7.52 -1.47
CA TRP A 411 -29.63 -7.53 -0.04
C TRP A 411 -31.09 -7.16 0.22
N GLU A 412 -31.67 -6.30 -0.61
CA GLU A 412 -33.11 -5.99 -0.56
C GLU A 412 -33.94 -7.25 -0.87
N ALA A 413 -33.58 -8.02 -1.89
CA ALA A 413 -34.24 -9.28 -2.23
C ALA A 413 -34.09 -10.33 -1.11
N GLU A 414 -32.93 -10.36 -0.44
CA GLU A 414 -32.66 -11.20 0.74
C GLU A 414 -33.35 -10.67 2.02
N LYS A 415 -33.96 -9.47 1.99
CA LYS A 415 -34.50 -8.73 3.15
C LYS A 415 -33.45 -8.55 4.26
N LYS A 416 -32.19 -8.41 3.87
CA LYS A 416 -31.05 -8.40 4.77
C LYS A 416 -30.98 -7.05 5.49
N TYR A 417 -30.91 -7.08 6.81
CA TYR A 417 -30.80 -5.91 7.69
C TYR A 417 -31.91 -4.86 7.51
N ASN A 418 -33.15 -5.28 7.21
CA ASN A 418 -34.30 -4.36 7.04
C ASN A 418 -34.61 -3.51 8.28
N ASP A 419 -34.16 -3.94 9.46
CA ASP A 419 -34.30 -3.17 10.70
C ASP A 419 -33.31 -2.00 10.78
N PHE A 420 -32.21 -2.06 10.02
CA PHE A 420 -31.13 -1.07 10.03
C PHE A 420 -31.00 -0.26 8.74
N ILE A 421 -31.43 -0.81 7.60
CA ILE A 421 -31.33 -0.18 6.27
C ILE A 421 -32.72 0.29 5.82
N ASN A 422 -32.82 1.54 5.39
CA ASN A 422 -34.00 2.09 4.77
C ASN A 422 -33.89 1.99 3.25
N TYR A 423 -34.27 0.82 2.69
CA TYR A 423 -34.15 0.56 1.26
C TYR A 423 -34.95 1.54 0.39
N ASP A 424 -36.11 2.01 0.86
CA ASP A 424 -36.91 3.00 0.11
C ASP A 424 -36.13 4.30 -0.12
N VAL A 425 -35.45 4.80 0.91
CA VAL A 425 -34.61 6.00 0.80
C VAL A 425 -33.33 5.68 0.03
N LEU A 426 -32.65 4.57 0.35
CA LEU A 426 -31.42 4.15 -0.32
C LEU A 426 -31.60 4.01 -1.84
N ASN A 427 -32.75 3.52 -2.29
CA ASN A 427 -33.07 3.38 -3.71
C ASN A 427 -33.05 4.72 -4.47
N THR A 428 -33.19 5.86 -3.77
CA THR A 428 -33.09 7.21 -4.36
C THR A 428 -31.65 7.72 -4.54
N TYR A 429 -30.65 6.96 -4.05
CA TYR A 429 -29.22 7.28 -4.13
C TYR A 429 -28.44 6.38 -5.10
N ARG A 430 -29.11 5.54 -5.90
CA ARG A 430 -28.43 4.57 -6.79
C ARG A 430 -27.48 5.20 -7.81
N ASP A 431 -27.71 6.47 -8.16
CA ASP A 431 -26.89 7.27 -9.08
C ASP A 431 -25.72 7.99 -8.39
N PHE A 432 -25.61 7.90 -7.06
CA PHE A 432 -24.68 8.71 -6.27
C PHE A 432 -23.21 8.35 -6.49
N GLY A 433 -22.92 7.07 -6.71
CA GLY A 433 -21.55 6.56 -6.78
C GLY A 433 -20.94 6.37 -5.39
N GLY A 434 -19.85 7.06 -5.08
CA GLY A 434 -19.19 6.91 -3.78
C GLY A 434 -18.28 8.07 -3.39
N ILE A 435 -17.95 8.12 -2.11
CA ILE A 435 -17.05 9.09 -1.49
C ILE A 435 -16.05 8.32 -0.64
N ARG A 436 -14.77 8.66 -0.78
CA ARG A 436 -13.71 8.33 0.17
C ARG A 436 -12.87 9.59 0.43
N ILE A 437 -12.40 9.72 1.66
CA ILE A 437 -11.45 10.77 2.06
C ILE A 437 -10.36 10.07 2.85
N GLU A 438 -9.11 10.30 2.46
CA GLU A 438 -7.97 9.57 3.02
C GLU A 438 -6.77 10.47 3.28
N ASP A 439 -6.15 10.28 4.44
CA ASP A 439 -4.92 10.93 4.85
C ASP A 439 -3.95 9.90 5.46
N ASN A 440 -2.65 10.23 5.49
CA ASN A 440 -1.60 9.40 6.07
C ASN A 440 -1.14 9.94 7.43
N PHE A 441 -0.95 9.05 8.39
CA PHE A 441 -0.59 9.39 9.76
C PHE A 441 0.60 8.60 10.26
N LEU A 442 1.50 9.29 10.97
CA LEU A 442 2.51 8.70 11.83
C LEU A 442 1.95 8.60 13.25
N ILE A 443 2.01 7.41 13.85
CA ILE A 443 1.73 7.25 15.28
C ILE A 443 2.93 7.73 16.08
N THR A 444 2.69 8.67 16.99
CA THR A 444 3.70 9.25 17.89
C THR A 444 3.54 8.66 19.29
N ASP A 445 4.44 8.99 20.22
CA ASP A 445 4.40 8.44 21.59
C ASP A 445 3.10 8.73 22.35
N ASN A 446 2.37 9.79 21.98
CA ASN A 446 1.17 10.24 22.71
C ASN A 446 -0.06 10.44 21.81
N GLY A 447 -0.02 10.04 20.54
CA GLY A 447 -1.09 10.29 19.59
C GLY A 447 -0.71 9.97 18.15
N SER A 448 -1.11 10.82 17.22
CA SER A 448 -0.75 10.74 15.81
C SER A 448 -0.37 12.11 15.25
N GLN A 449 0.31 12.09 14.11
CA GLN A 449 0.70 13.26 13.34
C GLN A 449 0.30 13.04 11.89
N LEU A 450 -0.40 14.01 11.30
CA LEU A 450 -0.66 14.05 9.86
C LEU A 450 0.68 14.20 9.11
N LEU A 451 0.91 13.36 8.11
CA LEU A 451 2.10 13.45 7.27
C LEU A 451 1.89 14.39 6.09
N GLY A 452 2.96 15.11 5.73
CA GLY A 452 2.96 16.07 4.63
C GLY A 452 2.25 17.38 4.96
N LYS A 453 2.21 18.26 3.96
CA LYS A 453 1.46 19.52 4.03
C LYS A 453 -0.05 19.26 4.10
N TYR A 454 -0.82 20.27 4.50
CA TYR A 454 -2.27 20.13 4.57
C TYR A 454 -2.90 20.04 3.16
N LEU A 455 -3.63 18.96 2.89
CA LEU A 455 -4.48 18.82 1.70
C LEU A 455 -5.94 19.15 2.08
N PRO A 456 -6.52 20.22 1.51
CA PRO A 456 -7.93 20.58 1.68
C PRO A 456 -8.89 19.39 1.71
N LYS A 457 -9.76 19.36 2.71
CA LYS A 457 -10.75 18.28 2.87
C LYS A 457 -12.10 18.74 3.39
N THR A 458 -12.25 19.98 3.83
CA THR A 458 -13.60 20.50 4.09
C THR A 458 -14.27 20.86 2.77
N ARG A 459 -15.61 20.80 2.71
CA ARG A 459 -16.35 21.16 1.50
C ARG A 459 -16.02 22.58 1.03
N GLN A 460 -15.95 23.53 1.95
CA GLN A 460 -15.65 24.93 1.62
C GLN A 460 -14.26 25.09 0.99
N GLU A 461 -13.25 24.37 1.50
CA GLU A 461 -11.91 24.42 0.91
C GLU A 461 -11.87 23.74 -0.46
N ILE A 462 -12.57 22.60 -0.62
CA ILE A 462 -12.69 21.95 -1.93
C ILE A 462 -13.38 22.89 -2.92
N GLU A 463 -14.52 23.49 -2.58
CA GLU A 463 -15.22 24.46 -3.44
C GLU A 463 -14.34 25.68 -3.78
N ALA A 464 -13.50 26.14 -2.85
CA ALA A 464 -12.53 27.21 -3.11
C ALA A 464 -11.45 26.79 -4.13
N LEU A 465 -11.04 25.52 -4.16
CA LEU A 465 -10.12 24.99 -5.17
C LEU A 465 -10.79 24.81 -6.55
N ARG A 466 -12.12 24.67 -6.60
CA ARG A 466 -12.92 24.48 -7.83
C ARG A 466 -13.42 25.79 -8.45
N SER A 467 -13.24 26.93 -7.77
CA SER A 467 -13.88 28.23 -8.07
C SER A 467 -13.28 28.99 -9.25
#